data_AF-A0A0R2KG29-F1
#
_entry.id   AF-A0A0R2KG29-F1
#
_cell.length_a   1.000
_cell.length_b   1.000
_cell.length_c   1.000
_cell.angle_alpha   90.00
_cell.angle_beta   90.00
_cell.angle_gamma   90.00
#
_symmetry.space_group_name_H-M   'P 1'
#
loop_
_entity.id
_entity.type
_entity.pdbx_description
1 polymer ?
#
loop_
_entity_poly.entity_id
_entity_poly.type
_entity_poly.pdbx_seq_one_letter_code
_entity_poly.pdbx_strand_id
1 'polypeptide(L)'
;MNARKIYELAYSLNYYAKGHSTSNKEWTTAVLNTLINALFVLVKKDIDLARRLDLILSENLNLTSDIYSFEKIRFNFMHNLIEYIFTQNNAKILRQFEFLQFENLIDLESGFRTAYDQVNEIYFHKD
;
A
#
# COMPACT_ATOMS: atom_id res chain seq x y z
N MET A 1 -11.80 -14.75 -4.16
CA MET A 1 -12.25 -14.07 -2.93
C MET A 1 -12.84 -12.71 -3.29
N ASN A 2 -13.97 -12.31 -2.71
CA ASN A 2 -14.57 -11.00 -2.96
C ASN A 2 -13.84 -9.89 -2.18
N ALA A 3 -13.99 -8.63 -2.60
CA ALA A 3 -13.31 -7.48 -1.99
C ALA A 3 -13.65 -7.33 -0.50
N ARG A 4 -14.92 -7.51 -0.15
CA ARG A 4 -15.38 -7.46 1.25
C ARG A 4 -14.65 -8.43 2.17
N LYS A 5 -14.46 -9.69 1.76
CA LYS A 5 -13.77 -10.68 2.58
C LYS A 5 -12.29 -10.36 2.74
N ILE A 6 -11.64 -9.80 1.71
CA ILE A 6 -10.26 -9.32 1.80
C ILE A 6 -10.16 -8.20 2.85
N TYR A 7 -11.07 -7.23 2.78
CA TYR A 7 -11.14 -6.13 3.73
C TYR A 7 -11.37 -6.63 5.18
N GLU A 8 -12.33 -7.53 5.40
CA GLU A 8 -12.62 -8.09 6.73
C GLU A 8 -11.41 -8.83 7.33
N LEU A 9 -10.68 -9.59 6.52
CA LEU A 9 -9.46 -10.29 6.96
C LEU A 9 -8.33 -9.31 7.27
N ALA A 10 -8.11 -8.31 6.42
CA ALA A 10 -7.10 -7.28 6.66
C ALA A 10 -7.42 -6.45 7.91
N TYR A 11 -8.69 -6.08 8.09
CA TYR A 11 -9.16 -5.37 9.29
C TYR A 11 -8.90 -6.19 10.56
N SER A 12 -9.27 -7.48 10.54
CA SER A 12 -9.08 -8.39 11.67
C SER A 12 -7.60 -8.57 12.02
N LEU A 13 -6.75 -8.72 11.00
CA LEU A 13 -5.30 -8.84 11.19
C LEU A 13 -4.70 -7.57 11.80
N ASN A 14 -5.08 -6.40 11.28
CA ASN A 14 -4.62 -5.11 11.81
C ASN A 14 -5.06 -4.91 13.27
N TYR A 15 -6.32 -5.20 13.58
CA TYR A 15 -6.84 -5.13 14.95
C TYR A 15 -6.08 -6.08 15.90
N TYR A 16 -5.87 -7.32 15.48
CA TYR A 16 -5.12 -8.30 16.26
C TYR A 16 -3.68 -7.83 16.52
N ALA A 17 -2.99 -7.33 15.49
CA ALA A 17 -1.62 -6.84 15.59
C ALA A 17 -1.49 -5.64 16.54
N LYS A 18 -2.48 -4.74 16.60
CA LYS A 18 -2.53 -3.66 17.60
C LYS A 18 -2.64 -4.19 19.03
N GLY A 19 -3.51 -5.16 19.26
CA GLY A 19 -3.74 -5.74 20.59
C GLY A 19 -2.62 -6.68 21.07
N HIS A 20 -1.81 -7.19 20.15
CA HIS A 20 -0.75 -8.17 20.42
C HIS A 20 0.56 -7.70 19.80
N SER A 21 0.96 -6.45 20.08
CA SER A 21 2.23 -5.93 19.62
C SER A 21 3.37 -6.78 20.19
N THR A 22 4.14 -7.42 19.32
CA THR A 22 5.33 -8.17 19.71
C THR A 22 6.57 -7.38 19.33
N SER A 23 7.67 -7.56 20.05
CA SER A 23 8.99 -7.06 19.63
C SER A 23 9.59 -7.88 18.47
N ASN A 24 8.85 -8.86 17.95
CA ASN A 24 9.31 -9.72 16.87
C ASN A 24 9.20 -8.96 15.53
N LYS A 25 10.37 -8.66 14.96
CA LYS A 25 10.49 -7.98 13.67
C LYS A 25 9.86 -8.78 12.53
N GLU A 26 10.10 -10.09 12.47
CA GLU A 26 9.58 -10.95 11.39
C GLU A 26 8.06 -10.99 11.39
N TRP A 27 7.46 -11.11 12.59
CA TRP A 27 6.01 -11.03 12.76
C TRP A 27 5.45 -9.71 12.22
N THR A 28 6.04 -8.59 12.66
CA THR A 28 5.58 -7.25 12.24
C THR A 28 5.75 -7.04 10.75
N THR A 29 6.89 -7.45 10.18
CA THR A 29 7.14 -7.41 8.73
C THR A 29 6.12 -8.26 7.97
N ALA A 30 5.78 -9.46 8.43
CA ALA A 30 4.79 -10.32 7.79
C ALA A 30 3.39 -9.69 7.82
N VAL A 31 3.00 -9.10 8.95
CA VAL A 31 1.73 -8.37 9.10
C VAL A 31 1.67 -7.19 8.12
N LEU A 32 2.68 -6.31 8.13
CA LEU A 32 2.71 -5.14 7.26
C LEU A 32 2.66 -5.52 5.77
N ASN A 33 3.47 -6.50 5.36
CA ASN A 33 3.48 -6.96 3.98
C ASN A 33 2.11 -7.54 3.57
N THR A 34 1.45 -8.29 4.45
CA THR A 34 0.12 -8.84 4.18
C THR A 34 -0.92 -7.74 4.03
N LEU A 35 -0.89 -6.73 4.90
CA LEU A 35 -1.83 -5.60 4.88
C LEU A 35 -1.62 -4.72 3.63
N ILE A 36 -0.37 -4.43 3.25
CA ILE A 36 -0.04 -3.66 2.04
C ILE A 36 -0.49 -4.44 0.78
N ASN A 37 -0.27 -5.75 0.74
CA ASN A 37 -0.73 -6.57 -0.38
C ASN A 37 -2.28 -6.60 -0.46
N ALA A 38 -2.96 -6.71 0.68
CA ALA A 38 -4.42 -6.63 0.73
C ALA A 38 -4.93 -5.27 0.23
N LEU A 39 -4.26 -4.18 0.60
CA LEU A 39 -4.56 -2.83 0.10
C LEU A 39 -4.46 -2.77 -1.43
N PHE A 40 -3.36 -3.26 -2.02
CA PHE A 40 -3.22 -3.26 -3.48
C PHE A 40 -4.27 -4.12 -4.19
N VAL A 41 -4.66 -5.26 -3.62
CA VAL A 41 -5.74 -6.08 -4.19
C VAL A 41 -7.08 -5.34 -4.12
N LEU A 42 -7.35 -4.61 -3.03
CA LEU A 42 -8.56 -3.79 -2.92
C LEU A 42 -8.54 -2.62 -3.90
N VAL A 43 -7.38 -1.96 -4.10
CA VAL A 43 -7.24 -0.91 -5.12
C VAL A 43 -7.70 -1.39 -6.50
N LYS A 44 -7.52 -2.68 -6.83
CA LYS A 44 -7.95 -3.23 -8.12
C LYS A 44 -9.39 -3.74 -8.16
N LYS A 45 -10.06 -3.86 -7.02
CA LYS A 45 -11.38 -4.53 -6.91
C LYS A 45 -12.50 -3.64 -6.38
N ASP A 46 -12.19 -2.77 -5.44
CA ASP A 46 -13.13 -1.91 -4.72
C ASP A 46 -12.34 -0.75 -4.08
N ILE A 47 -12.32 0.39 -4.77
CA ILE A 47 -11.54 1.55 -4.35
C ILE A 47 -12.04 2.15 -3.03
N ASP A 48 -13.33 2.01 -2.71
CA ASP A 48 -13.88 2.52 -1.45
C ASP A 48 -13.41 1.69 -0.26
N LEU A 49 -13.37 0.36 -0.40
CA LEU A 49 -12.77 -0.50 0.62
C LEU A 49 -11.25 -0.30 0.72
N ALA A 50 -10.57 -0.04 -0.39
CA ALA A 50 -9.14 0.29 -0.38
C ALA A 50 -8.87 1.56 0.44
N ARG A 51 -9.61 2.65 0.16
CA ARG A 51 -9.49 3.92 0.90
C ARG A 51 -9.78 3.76 2.39
N ARG A 52 -10.76 2.93 2.77
CA ARG A 52 -11.03 2.62 4.18
C ARG A 52 -9.87 1.88 4.83
N LEU A 53 -9.26 0.92 4.14
CA LEU A 53 -8.10 0.20 4.67
C LEU A 53 -6.88 1.11 4.78
N ASP A 54 -6.63 1.95 3.77
CA ASP A 54 -5.54 2.94 3.76
C ASP A 54 -5.57 3.87 4.99
N LEU A 55 -6.74 4.40 5.34
CA LEU A 55 -6.91 5.23 6.53
C LEU A 55 -6.54 4.48 7.82
N ILE A 56 -6.99 3.23 7.96
CA ILE A 56 -6.72 2.39 9.13
C ILE A 56 -5.23 2.06 9.26
N LEU A 57 -4.54 1.87 8.13
CA LEU A 57 -3.10 1.56 8.12
C LEU A 57 -2.25 2.82 8.37
N SER A 58 -2.68 3.98 7.86
CA SER A 58 -2.00 5.27 8.03
C SER A 58 -1.83 5.64 9.50
N GLU A 59 -2.86 5.40 10.32
CA GLU A 59 -2.80 5.62 11.78
C GLU A 59 -1.67 4.82 12.45
N ASN A 60 -1.31 3.66 11.89
CA ASN A 60 -0.38 2.72 12.54
C ASN A 60 1.05 2.94 12.05
N LEU A 61 1.20 3.22 10.76
CA LEU A 61 2.52 3.39 10.15
C LEU A 61 3.25 4.66 10.64
N ASN A 62 2.50 5.69 11.03
CA ASN A 62 3.06 6.86 11.71
C ASN A 62 3.71 6.54 13.07
N LEU A 63 3.33 5.43 13.69
CA LEU A 63 3.86 4.97 14.98
C LEU A 63 4.92 3.87 14.83
N THR A 64 5.14 3.39 13.61
CA THR A 64 6.03 2.27 13.31
C THR A 64 7.49 2.73 13.22
N SER A 65 8.41 1.99 13.83
CA SER A 65 9.86 2.27 13.83
C SER A 65 10.51 2.24 12.43
N ASP A 66 11.66 2.88 12.26
CA ASP A 66 12.41 2.93 11.00
C ASP A 66 13.02 1.60 10.57
N ILE A 67 13.03 0.60 11.45
CA ILE A 67 13.42 -0.78 11.11
C ILE A 67 12.49 -1.42 10.05
N TYR A 68 11.37 -0.77 9.72
CA TYR A 68 10.38 -1.15 8.71
C TYR A 68 10.31 -0.14 7.54
N SER A 69 11.43 0.53 7.24
CA SER A 69 11.52 1.54 6.19
C SER A 69 11.06 1.04 4.82
N PHE A 70 11.37 -0.22 4.48
CA PHE A 70 10.93 -0.84 3.23
C PHE A 70 9.41 -0.92 3.13
N GLU A 71 8.73 -1.41 4.18
CA GLU A 71 7.27 -1.47 4.22
C GLU A 71 6.64 -0.08 4.19
N LYS A 72 7.26 0.91 4.87
CA LYS A 72 6.82 2.31 4.82
C LYS A 72 6.87 2.89 3.41
N ILE A 73 7.95 2.66 2.66
CA ILE A 73 8.09 3.11 1.27
C ILE A 73 6.97 2.50 0.41
N ARG A 74 6.74 1.18 0.54
CA ARG A 74 5.67 0.48 -0.18
C ARG A 74 4.28 1.00 0.16
N PHE A 75 4.01 1.26 1.44
CA PHE A 75 2.73 1.82 1.86
C PHE A 75 2.53 3.24 1.33
N ASN A 76 3.54 4.11 1.46
CA ASN A 76 3.48 5.48 0.95
C ASN A 76 3.20 5.50 -0.56
N PHE A 77 3.75 4.54 -1.31
CA PHE A 77 3.42 4.37 -2.71
C PHE A 77 1.96 3.97 -2.93
N MET A 78 1.43 2.99 -2.19
CA MET A 78 0.01 2.61 -2.26
C MET A 78 -0.93 3.78 -1.92
N HIS A 79 -0.62 4.54 -0.87
CA HIS A 79 -1.37 5.73 -0.49
C HIS A 79 -1.40 6.75 -1.63
N ASN A 80 -0.25 7.04 -2.24
CA ASN A 80 -0.16 7.96 -3.37
C ASN A 80 -0.89 7.45 -4.63
N LEU A 81 -0.91 6.13 -4.87
CA LEU A 81 -1.74 5.55 -5.94
C LEU A 81 -3.23 5.80 -5.69
N ILE A 82 -3.70 5.62 -4.46
CA ILE A 82 -5.10 5.88 -4.09
C ILE A 82 -5.43 7.35 -4.27
N GLU A 83 -4.59 8.26 -3.76
CA GLU A 83 -4.78 9.70 -3.98
C GLU A 83 -4.81 10.06 -5.47
N TYR A 84 -3.92 9.46 -6.27
CA TYR A 84 -3.88 9.67 -7.71
C TYR A 84 -5.19 9.25 -8.39
N ILE A 85 -5.79 8.12 -8.01
CA ILE A 85 -7.08 7.66 -8.56
C ILE A 85 -8.17 8.74 -8.41
N PHE A 86 -8.20 9.45 -7.29
CA PHE A 86 -9.20 10.48 -7.02
C PHE A 86 -8.85 11.87 -7.57
N THR A 87 -7.56 12.21 -7.58
CA THR A 87 -7.10 13.57 -7.90
C THR A 87 -6.60 13.73 -9.33
N GLN A 88 -6.27 12.62 -10.00
CA GLN A 88 -5.57 12.56 -11.28
C GLN A 88 -4.20 13.26 -11.27
N ASN A 89 -3.66 13.58 -10.10
CA ASN A 89 -2.34 14.17 -9.94
C ASN A 89 -1.30 13.09 -9.59
N ASN A 90 -0.45 12.73 -10.56
CA ASN A 90 0.58 11.71 -10.39
C ASN A 90 1.95 12.25 -9.91
N ALA A 91 2.06 13.54 -9.56
CA ALA A 91 3.35 14.16 -9.25
C ALA A 91 4.08 13.49 -8.06
N LYS A 92 3.33 13.00 -7.06
CA LYS A 92 3.91 12.26 -5.92
C LYS A 92 4.45 10.88 -6.33
N ILE A 93 3.81 10.22 -7.30
CA ILE A 93 4.24 8.93 -7.83
C ILE A 93 5.52 9.10 -8.64
N LEU A 94 5.57 10.09 -9.54
CA LEU A 94 6.75 10.36 -10.36
C LEU A 94 7.98 10.67 -9.49
N ARG A 95 7.81 11.47 -8.44
CA ARG A 95 8.89 11.71 -7.46
C ARG A 95 9.38 10.44 -6.77
N GLN A 96 8.50 9.48 -6.49
CA GLN A 96 8.94 8.22 -5.90
C GLN A 96 9.73 7.37 -6.90
N PHE A 97 9.37 7.36 -8.18
CA PHE A 97 10.18 6.69 -9.20
C PHE A 97 11.58 7.30 -9.27
N GLU A 98 11.68 8.64 -9.33
CA GLU A 98 12.96 9.34 -9.34
C GLU A 98 13.81 9.02 -8.10
N PHE A 99 13.20 9.01 -6.91
CA PHE A 99 13.87 8.63 -5.68
C PHE A 99 14.41 7.20 -5.72
N LEU A 100 13.60 6.24 -6.16
CA LEU A 100 14.05 4.84 -6.22
C LEU A 100 15.15 4.62 -7.26
N GLN A 101 15.10 5.34 -8.39
CA GLN A 101 16.17 5.33 -9.38
C GLN A 101 17.46 5.91 -8.81
N PHE A 102 17.37 7.03 -8.09
CA PHE A 102 18.52 7.68 -7.43
C PHE A 102 19.18 6.75 -6.41
N GLU A 103 18.39 6.03 -5.61
CA GLU A 103 18.87 5.06 -4.62
C GLU A 103 19.25 3.69 -5.21
N ASN A 104 19.21 3.54 -6.55
CA ASN A 104 19.51 2.30 -7.27
C ASN A 104 18.64 1.09 -6.84
N LEU A 105 17.38 1.35 -6.46
CA LEU A 105 16.38 0.35 -6.05
C LEU A 105 15.56 -0.12 -7.26
N ILE A 106 16.23 -0.60 -8.31
CA ILE A 106 15.66 -0.85 -9.65
C ILE A 106 14.48 -1.84 -9.60
N ASP A 107 14.59 -2.93 -8.85
CA ASP A 107 13.51 -3.93 -8.77
C ASP A 107 12.26 -3.38 -8.10
N LEU A 108 12.43 -2.56 -7.06
CA LEU A 108 11.32 -1.93 -6.35
C LEU A 108 10.63 -0.90 -7.24
N GLU A 109 11.42 -0.11 -7.97
CA GLU A 109 10.92 0.86 -8.93
C GLU A 109 10.11 0.20 -10.05
N SER A 110 10.63 -0.88 -10.63
CA SER A 110 9.95 -1.67 -11.65
C SER A 110 8.61 -2.22 -11.14
N GLY A 111 8.60 -2.72 -9.89
CA GLY A 111 7.38 -3.16 -9.22
C GLY A 111 6.36 -2.01 -9.04
N PHE A 112 6.83 -0.82 -8.70
CA PHE A 112 5.95 0.35 -8.57
C PHE A 112 5.40 0.83 -9.91
N ARG A 113 6.21 0.86 -10.98
CA ARG A 113 5.73 1.16 -12.34
C ARG A 113 4.65 0.19 -12.78
N THR A 114 4.89 -1.10 -12.61
CA THR A 114 3.91 -2.14 -12.94
C THR A 114 2.57 -1.90 -12.23
N ALA A 115 2.61 -1.56 -10.94
CA ALA A 115 1.40 -1.26 -10.18
C ALA A 115 0.71 0.05 -10.63
N TYR A 116 1.47 1.08 -10.98
CA TYR A 116 0.95 2.33 -11.54
C TYR A 116 0.27 2.11 -12.89
N ASP A 117 0.88 1.34 -13.78
CA ASP A 117 0.33 1.01 -15.10
C ASP A 117 -0.97 0.21 -14.97
N GLN A 118 -1.03 -0.77 -14.07
CA GLN A 118 -2.27 -1.49 -13.76
C GLN A 118 -3.38 -0.55 -13.24
N VAL A 119 -3.05 0.45 -12.43
CA VAL A 119 -4.02 1.45 -11.97
C VAL A 119 -4.51 2.31 -13.14
N ASN A 120 -3.62 2.72 -14.05
CA ASN A 120 -4.01 3.47 -15.24
C ASN A 120 -4.97 2.69 -16.14
N GLU A 121 -4.69 1.41 -16.35
CA GLU A 121 -5.53 0.52 -17.14
C GLU A 121 -6.93 0.39 -16.54
N ILE A 122 -7.04 0.24 -15.22
CA ILE A 122 -8.33 0.02 -14.55
C ILE A 122 -9.18 1.31 -14.46
N TYR A 123 -8.55 2.45 -14.20
CA TYR A 123 -9.27 3.67 -13.80
C TYR A 123 -9.28 4.78 -14.85
N PHE A 124 -8.33 4.79 -15.76
CA PHE A 124 -8.10 5.93 -16.66
C PHE A 124 -8.08 5.55 -18.15
N HIS A 125 -7.84 4.28 -18.49
CA HIS A 125 -8.18 3.78 -19.82
C HIS A 125 -9.69 3.53 -19.88
N LYS A 126 -10.37 4.38 -20.65
CA LYS A 126 -11.71 4.09 -21.17
C LYS A 126 -11.54 3.66 -22.63
N ASP A 127 -12.20 2.57 -22.99
CA ASP A 127 -12.58 2.30 -24.38
C ASP A 127 -13.34 3.50 -24.97
#